data_AF-A0A7E6F5F7-F1
#
_entry.id   AF-A0A7E6F5F7-F1
#
_cell.length_a   1.000
_cell.length_b   1.000
_cell.length_c   1.000
_cell.angle_alpha   90.00
_cell.angle_beta   90.00
_cell.angle_gamma   90.00
#
_symmetry.space_group_name_H-M   'P 1'
#
loop_
_entity.id
_entity.type
_entity.pdbx_description
1 polymer ?
#
loop_
_entity_poly.entity_id
_entity_poly.type
_entity_poly.pdbx_seq_one_letter_code
_entity_poly.pdbx_strand_id
1 'polypeptide(L)'
;MTESRKKLYILITGGFLAYLIIYWAYFKSSILPSEENLDAKSASDLEEIYHRIGLDSSFDVEMDAYYGCEVHSFDPFVPVSQIPYLLSLNYHAIGISGKTGIVNGTQLMTLLDIRKHLNHTKKNISILKMDVENDEWNSLIKAMSDGELDHVKQLLVEFHSYFSEASKWNVHRNALNVVKKLMDLNFRIFSIEKNNACIYISDRNILLTKCYNVHMVKVS
;
A
#
# COMPACT_ATOMS: atom_id res chain seq x y z
N MET A 1 -17.60 25.46 15.98
CA MET A 1 -16.89 24.17 16.04
C MET A 1 -16.42 23.81 14.65
N THR A 2 -15.17 24.14 14.32
CA THR A 2 -14.54 23.73 13.06
C THR A 2 -14.13 22.27 13.21
N GLU A 3 -14.90 21.37 12.63
CA GLU A 3 -14.48 19.99 12.41
C GLU A 3 -13.20 20.05 11.57
N SER A 4 -12.04 19.84 12.21
CA SER A 4 -10.76 19.79 11.50
C SER A 4 -10.89 18.66 10.48
N ARG A 5 -10.82 18.98 9.18
CA ARG A 5 -10.95 17.97 8.13
C ARG A 5 -9.81 16.97 8.27
N LYS A 6 -10.09 15.81 8.87
CA LYS A 6 -9.12 14.72 9.00
C LYS A 6 -8.59 14.35 7.62
N LYS A 7 -7.30 14.05 7.53
CA LYS A 7 -6.67 13.54 6.30
C LYS A 7 -7.10 12.08 6.14
N LEU A 8 -7.58 11.70 4.94
CA LEU A 8 -7.93 10.31 4.65
C LEU A 8 -6.70 9.53 4.19
N TYR A 9 -6.40 8.42 4.87
CA TYR A 9 -5.38 7.45 4.51
C TYR A 9 -6.04 6.09 4.25
N ILE A 10 -5.74 5.51 3.09
CA ILE A 10 -6.24 4.20 2.69
C ILE A 10 -5.03 3.29 2.45
N LEU A 11 -5.00 2.19 3.20
CA LEU A 11 -4.07 1.08 3.03
C LEU A 11 -4.80 -0.10 2.40
N ILE A 12 -4.19 -0.71 1.38
CA ILE A 12 -4.72 -1.92 0.76
C ILE A 12 -3.60 -2.96 0.62
N THR A 13 -3.81 -4.12 1.23
CA THR A 13 -2.90 -5.28 1.20
C THR A 13 -3.61 -6.52 0.62
N GLY A 14 -2.89 -7.37 -0.12
CA GLY A 14 -3.45 -8.54 -0.81
C GLY A 14 -2.64 -9.82 -0.69
N GLY A 15 -1.69 -9.90 0.24
CA GLY A 15 -0.75 -11.01 0.39
C GLY A 15 -1.31 -12.29 1.00
N PHE A 16 -1.37 -13.38 0.22
CA PHE A 16 -1.57 -14.75 0.72
C PHE A 16 -0.30 -15.35 1.36
N LEU A 17 0.86 -14.68 1.30
CA LEU A 17 2.17 -15.29 1.55
C LEU A 17 3.10 -14.50 2.50
N ALA A 18 2.54 -13.84 3.52
CA ALA A 18 3.33 -13.41 4.69
C ALA A 18 3.28 -14.44 5.86
N TYR A 19 2.85 -15.67 5.59
CA TYR A 19 2.42 -16.62 6.62
C TYR A 19 3.52 -17.40 7.36
N LEU A 20 4.82 -17.14 7.16
CA LEU A 20 5.84 -17.96 7.85
C LEU A 20 7.09 -17.27 8.39
N ILE A 21 7.31 -15.97 8.19
CA ILE A 21 8.59 -15.33 8.59
C ILE A 21 8.48 -14.44 9.84
N ILE A 22 7.29 -14.03 10.28
CA ILE A 22 7.16 -13.11 11.43
C ILE A 22 7.28 -13.81 12.80
N TYR A 23 7.13 -15.13 12.89
CA TYR A 23 7.18 -15.82 14.19
C TYR A 23 8.58 -15.99 14.81
N TRP A 24 9.66 -15.48 14.19
CA TRP A 24 11.02 -15.65 14.73
C TRP A 24 11.78 -14.36 15.08
N ALA A 25 11.24 -13.17 14.77
CA ALA A 25 12.05 -11.93 14.86
C ALA A 25 11.72 -10.95 15.99
N TYR A 26 10.61 -11.07 16.75
CA TYR A 26 10.29 -10.09 17.79
C TYR A 26 9.92 -10.74 19.14
N PHE A 27 10.94 -11.26 19.82
CA PHE A 27 10.95 -11.34 21.29
C PHE A 27 12.30 -10.83 21.83
N LYS A 28 12.51 -9.52 21.69
CA LYS A 28 13.40 -8.63 22.45
C LYS A 28 13.08 -7.22 21.94
N SER A 29 12.63 -6.23 22.70
CA SER A 29 12.86 -5.95 24.10
C SER A 29 11.67 -5.25 24.75
N SER A 30 11.53 -5.53 26.04
CA SER A 30 10.81 -4.78 27.04
C SER A 30 11.27 -3.30 27.09
N ILE A 31 10.34 -2.43 27.50
CA ILE A 31 10.49 -1.03 27.99
C ILE A 31 10.09 0.06 26.97
N LEU A 32 8.92 0.66 27.19
CA LEU A 32 8.53 1.98 26.69
C LEU A 32 9.33 3.05 27.44
N PRO A 33 9.98 4.04 26.79
CA PRO A 33 10.47 5.22 27.47
C PRO A 33 9.36 6.27 27.63
N SER A 34 9.38 6.93 28.78
CA SER A 34 8.56 8.08 29.15
C SER A 34 8.85 9.32 28.30
N GLU A 35 7.90 10.24 28.28
CA GLU A 35 7.91 11.57 27.63
C GLU A 35 9.11 12.44 28.05
N GLU A 36 10.29 12.20 27.47
CA GLU A 36 11.40 13.16 27.46
C GLU A 36 12.41 12.70 26.40
N ASN A 37 12.39 13.38 25.24
CA ASN A 37 13.41 13.48 24.18
C ASN A 37 12.74 13.61 22.80
N LEU A 38 12.10 14.76 22.58
CA LEU A 38 11.88 15.31 21.24
C LEU A 38 13.20 15.89 20.75
N ASP A 39 14.12 15.03 20.29
CA ASP A 39 15.28 15.48 19.54
C ASP A 39 15.54 14.51 18.39
N ALA A 40 15.59 15.10 17.18
CA ALA A 40 15.74 14.52 15.85
C ALA A 40 16.38 13.12 15.82
N LYS A 41 15.55 12.09 15.66
CA LYS A 41 16.01 10.75 15.25
C LYS A 41 16.01 10.65 13.72
N SER A 42 17.13 10.13 13.25
CA SER A 42 17.69 10.15 11.90
C SER A 42 16.74 9.68 10.78
N ALA A 43 17.04 10.11 9.54
CA ALA A 43 16.36 9.67 8.31
C ALA A 43 16.30 8.14 8.11
N SER A 44 17.16 7.37 8.78
CA SER A 44 17.13 5.91 8.82
C SER A 44 15.96 5.33 9.63
N ASP A 45 15.50 6.04 10.67
CA ASP A 45 14.33 5.61 11.46
C ASP A 45 13.03 5.87 10.67
N LEU A 46 13.02 6.90 9.83
CA LEU A 46 11.95 7.15 8.86
C LEU A 46 11.94 6.14 7.71
N GLU A 47 13.11 5.62 7.31
CA GLU A 47 13.22 4.51 6.34
C GLU A 47 12.56 3.24 6.89
N GLU A 48 12.77 2.89 8.16
CA GLU A 48 12.22 1.67 8.77
C GLU A 48 10.69 1.74 8.97
N ILE A 49 10.16 2.94 9.27
CA ILE A 49 8.72 3.21 9.40
C ILE A 49 7.98 3.17 8.04
N TYR A 50 8.67 3.46 6.92
CA TYR A 50 8.11 3.38 5.57
C TYR A 50 8.17 1.97 4.95
N HIS A 51 9.03 1.08 5.47
CA HIS A 51 9.52 -0.10 4.74
C HIS A 51 8.66 -1.36 4.80
N ARG A 52 7.59 -1.40 5.61
CA ARG A 52 6.77 -2.61 5.74
C ARG A 52 5.40 -2.40 5.13
N ILE A 53 5.17 -3.10 4.03
CA ILE A 53 3.84 -3.38 3.53
C ILE A 53 3.53 -4.82 3.97
N GLY A 54 2.41 -4.99 4.68
CA GLY A 54 2.06 -6.23 5.37
C GLY A 54 1.48 -6.00 6.78
N LEU A 55 1.40 -7.05 7.60
CA LEU A 55 0.76 -7.10 8.93
C LEU A 55 1.30 -6.14 9.99
N ASP A 56 2.33 -5.35 9.68
CA ASP A 56 2.84 -4.32 10.56
C ASP A 56 1.97 -3.06 10.47
N SER A 57 1.03 -2.97 11.41
CA SER A 57 0.12 -1.82 11.52
C SER A 57 0.73 -0.65 12.28
N SER A 58 2.01 -0.69 12.67
CA SER A 58 2.66 0.41 13.39
C SER A 58 2.55 1.73 12.62
N PHE A 59 2.88 1.72 11.33
CA PHE A 59 2.70 2.89 10.45
C PHE A 59 1.25 3.40 10.46
N ASP A 60 0.27 2.52 10.33
CA ASP A 60 -1.14 2.88 10.27
C ASP A 60 -1.63 3.49 11.59
N VAL A 61 -1.20 2.90 12.72
CA VAL A 61 -1.46 3.41 14.07
C VAL A 61 -0.82 4.78 14.25
N GLU A 62 0.41 4.99 13.77
CA GLU A 62 1.10 6.28 13.83
C GLU A 62 0.39 7.35 12.98
N MET A 63 -0.14 7.00 11.82
CA MET A 63 -0.90 7.92 10.96
C MET A 63 -2.18 8.43 11.65
N ASP A 64 -2.87 7.60 12.42
CA ASP A 64 -3.99 8.04 13.26
C ASP A 64 -3.49 8.82 14.49
N ALA A 65 -2.60 8.21 15.29
CA ALA A 65 -2.19 8.72 16.60
C ALA A 65 -1.45 10.06 16.53
N TYR A 66 -0.52 10.22 15.59
CA TYR A 66 0.32 11.42 15.49
C TYR A 66 -0.20 12.43 14.48
N TYR A 67 -0.83 11.97 13.40
CA TYR A 67 -1.26 12.85 12.30
C TYR A 67 -2.78 13.06 12.22
N GLY A 68 -3.56 12.40 13.10
CA GLY A 68 -5.01 12.53 13.17
C GLY A 68 -5.72 12.07 11.89
N CYS A 69 -5.12 11.12 11.16
CA CYS A 69 -5.69 10.62 9.92
C CYS A 69 -6.90 9.71 10.18
N GLU A 70 -7.89 9.79 9.30
CA GLU A 70 -8.89 8.74 9.17
C GLU A 70 -8.27 7.60 8.37
N VAL A 71 -7.99 6.48 9.04
CA VAL A 71 -7.27 5.34 8.46
C VAL A 71 -8.21 4.19 8.16
N HIS A 72 -8.15 3.66 6.94
CA HIS A 72 -8.85 2.46 6.52
C HIS A 72 -7.88 1.44 5.94
N SER A 73 -7.92 0.21 6.47
CA SER A 73 -7.08 -0.89 6.02
C SER A 73 -7.92 -1.98 5.38
N PHE A 74 -7.47 -2.47 4.23
CA PHE A 74 -8.19 -3.44 3.40
C PHE A 74 -7.32 -4.67 3.17
N ASP A 75 -7.75 -5.83 3.67
CA ASP A 75 -7.07 -7.10 3.42
C ASP A 75 -8.08 -8.27 3.42
N PRO A 76 -8.27 -8.98 2.30
CA PRO A 76 -9.23 -10.08 2.23
C PRO A 76 -8.74 -11.40 2.83
N PHE A 77 -7.45 -11.53 3.14
CA PHE A 77 -6.82 -12.81 3.50
C PHE A 77 -6.37 -12.87 4.96
N VAL A 78 -6.33 -11.74 5.65
CA VAL A 78 -6.00 -11.68 7.08
C VAL A 78 -7.28 -11.71 7.92
N PRO A 79 -7.43 -12.69 8.82
CA PRO A 79 -8.52 -12.68 9.79
C PRO A 79 -8.33 -11.54 10.79
N VAL A 80 -9.41 -10.83 11.12
CA VAL A 80 -9.45 -9.77 12.14
C VAL A 80 -8.79 -10.22 13.45
N SER A 81 -9.01 -11.46 13.89
CA SER A 81 -8.41 -12.00 15.11
C SER A 81 -6.87 -12.07 15.13
N GLN A 82 -6.21 -11.93 13.97
CA GLN A 82 -4.76 -12.04 13.82
C GLN A 82 -4.05 -10.68 13.68
N ILE A 83 -4.77 -9.56 13.73
CA ILE A 83 -4.20 -8.22 13.59
C ILE A 83 -3.96 -7.64 14.99
N PRO A 84 -2.71 -7.56 15.48
CA PRO A 84 -2.43 -7.34 16.91
C PRO A 84 -2.83 -5.97 17.50
N TYR A 85 -3.32 -5.02 16.70
CA TYR A 85 -3.60 -3.64 17.16
C TYR A 85 -4.87 -3.01 16.57
N LEU A 86 -5.90 -3.83 16.27
CA LEU A 86 -7.18 -3.39 15.69
C LEU A 86 -7.98 -2.34 16.46
N LEU A 87 -7.62 -2.02 17.70
CA LEU A 87 -8.45 -1.20 18.59
C LEU A 87 -8.65 0.25 18.09
N SER A 88 -7.89 0.73 17.09
CA SER A 88 -8.01 2.09 16.55
C SER A 88 -8.20 2.21 15.04
N LEU A 89 -8.28 1.11 14.26
CA LEU A 89 -8.27 1.16 12.79
C LEU A 89 -9.58 0.66 12.15
N ASN A 90 -10.04 1.34 11.10
CA ASN A 90 -11.19 0.90 10.32
C ASN A 90 -10.77 -0.22 9.34
N TYR A 91 -10.87 -1.48 9.77
CA TYR A 91 -10.48 -2.64 8.96
C TYR A 91 -11.62 -3.20 8.09
N HIS A 92 -11.28 -3.64 6.87
CA HIS A 92 -12.20 -4.18 5.88
C HIS A 92 -11.64 -5.46 5.25
N ALA A 93 -12.38 -6.57 5.35
CA ALA A 93 -12.03 -7.83 4.71
C ALA A 93 -12.39 -7.85 3.20
N ILE A 94 -11.86 -6.87 2.46
CA ILE A 94 -12.17 -6.61 1.04
C ILE A 94 -10.85 -6.38 0.31
N GLY A 95 -10.64 -7.03 -0.84
CA GLY A 95 -9.50 -6.71 -1.71
C GLY A 95 -9.85 -5.64 -2.74
N ILE A 96 -8.84 -4.96 -3.28
CA ILE A 96 -9.00 -4.09 -4.45
C ILE A 96 -8.74 -4.87 -5.73
N SER A 97 -9.45 -4.52 -6.80
CA SER A 97 -9.16 -5.05 -8.13
C SER A 97 -9.58 -4.09 -9.25
N GLY A 98 -9.31 -4.49 -10.49
CA GLY A 98 -9.87 -3.82 -11.68
C GLY A 98 -11.39 -3.99 -11.86
N LYS A 99 -12.06 -4.85 -11.07
CA LYS A 99 -13.49 -5.14 -11.20
C LYS A 99 -14.11 -5.62 -9.88
N THR A 100 -15.20 -4.95 -9.49
CA THR A 100 -16.00 -5.37 -8.34
C THR A 100 -16.69 -6.72 -8.57
N GLY A 101 -16.59 -7.62 -7.59
CA GLY A 101 -17.21 -8.95 -7.64
C GLY A 101 -16.68 -9.89 -6.56
N ILE A 102 -17.12 -11.14 -6.62
CA ILE A 102 -16.60 -12.21 -5.78
C ILE A 102 -15.74 -13.13 -6.66
N VAL A 103 -14.49 -13.35 -6.27
CA VAL A 103 -13.55 -14.26 -6.95
C VAL A 103 -13.06 -15.27 -5.92
N ASN A 104 -13.30 -16.56 -6.16
CA ASN A 104 -12.91 -17.65 -5.25
C ASN A 104 -13.34 -17.42 -3.78
N GLY A 105 -14.56 -16.91 -3.58
CA GLY A 105 -15.09 -16.59 -2.24
C GLY A 105 -14.55 -15.29 -1.62
N THR A 106 -13.63 -14.61 -2.29
CA THR A 106 -13.05 -13.33 -1.85
C THR A 106 -13.81 -12.15 -2.45
N GLN A 107 -14.23 -11.19 -1.62
CA GLN A 107 -14.84 -9.95 -2.08
C GLN A 107 -13.77 -8.98 -2.58
N LEU A 108 -13.90 -8.57 -3.84
CA LEU A 108 -13.04 -7.59 -4.48
C LEU A 108 -13.86 -6.38 -4.93
N MET A 109 -13.28 -5.18 -4.83
CA MET A 109 -13.90 -3.92 -5.24
C MET A 109 -12.95 -3.05 -6.05
N THR A 110 -13.48 -2.23 -6.96
CA THR A 110 -12.71 -1.12 -7.55
C THR A 110 -12.48 -0.01 -6.53
N LEU A 111 -11.49 0.87 -6.73
CA LEU A 111 -11.27 2.03 -5.85
C LEU A 111 -12.53 2.92 -5.73
N LEU A 112 -13.26 3.09 -6.83
CA LEU A 112 -14.51 3.84 -6.87
C LEU A 112 -15.56 3.22 -5.93
N ASP A 113 -15.74 1.89 -6.00
CA ASP A 113 -16.72 1.20 -5.17
C ASP A 113 -16.29 1.10 -3.71
N ILE A 114 -14.98 1.01 -3.42
CA ILE A 114 -14.43 1.18 -2.07
C ILE A 114 -14.80 2.56 -1.52
N ARG A 115 -14.56 3.63 -2.29
CA ARG A 115 -14.92 4.99 -1.86
C ARG A 115 -16.42 5.18 -1.71
N LYS A 116 -17.27 4.52 -2.51
CA LYS A 116 -18.72 4.51 -2.28
C LYS A 116 -19.08 3.77 -0.99
N HIS A 117 -18.50 2.60 -0.75
CA HIS A 117 -18.72 1.78 0.44
C HIS A 117 -18.40 2.57 1.72
N LEU A 118 -17.34 3.36 1.71
CA LEU A 118 -16.95 4.24 2.82
C LEU A 118 -17.69 5.59 2.85
N ASN A 119 -18.55 5.91 1.89
CA ASN A 119 -19.13 7.25 1.69
C ASN A 119 -18.06 8.38 1.53
N HIS A 120 -16.94 8.04 0.87
CA HIS A 120 -15.75 8.87 0.66
C HIS A 120 -15.60 9.42 -0.77
N THR A 121 -16.62 9.32 -1.62
CA THR A 121 -16.59 9.83 -3.01
C THR A 121 -16.33 11.34 -3.12
N LYS A 122 -16.65 12.11 -2.06
CA LYS A 122 -16.40 13.56 -1.97
C LYS A 122 -15.14 13.92 -1.16
N LYS A 123 -14.45 12.94 -0.57
CA LYS A 123 -13.22 13.15 0.22
C LYS A 123 -11.99 12.87 -0.64
N ASN A 124 -10.97 13.73 -0.55
CA ASN A 124 -9.68 13.46 -1.17
C ASN A 124 -8.87 12.48 -0.31
N ILE A 125 -8.19 11.53 -0.96
CA ILE A 125 -7.27 10.61 -0.32
C ILE A 125 -5.91 11.31 -0.22
N SER A 126 -5.41 11.47 0.99
CA SER A 126 -4.09 12.08 1.23
C SER A 126 -2.96 11.11 0.88
N ILE A 127 -3.13 9.84 1.22
CA ILE A 127 -2.18 8.76 0.92
C ILE A 127 -2.99 7.51 0.54
N LEU A 128 -2.71 6.94 -0.62
CA LEU A 128 -3.18 5.63 -1.06
C LEU A 128 -1.96 4.70 -1.09
N LYS A 129 -1.93 3.70 -0.19
CA LYS A 129 -0.88 2.67 -0.14
C LYS A 129 -1.42 1.34 -0.68
N MET A 130 -0.69 0.67 -1.55
CA MET A 130 -1.15 -0.53 -2.27
C MET A 130 -0.04 -1.57 -2.43
N ASP A 131 -0.35 -2.80 -2.02
CA ASP A 131 0.42 -4.03 -2.27
C ASP A 131 -0.59 -5.16 -2.38
N VAL A 132 -0.90 -5.60 -3.59
CA VAL A 132 -2.07 -6.48 -3.83
C VAL A 132 -1.72 -7.63 -4.77
N GLU A 133 -0.48 -8.09 -4.69
CA GLU A 133 0.00 -9.32 -5.32
C GLU A 133 -0.34 -9.41 -6.81
N ASN A 134 0.16 -8.46 -7.62
CA ASN A 134 0.00 -8.32 -9.07
C ASN A 134 -1.27 -7.60 -9.54
N ASP A 135 -2.29 -7.41 -8.69
CA ASP A 135 -3.49 -6.70 -9.12
C ASP A 135 -3.35 -5.17 -9.06
N GLU A 136 -2.14 -4.65 -8.72
CA GLU A 136 -1.85 -3.22 -8.72
C GLU A 136 -2.10 -2.62 -10.10
N TRP A 137 -1.65 -3.33 -11.14
CA TRP A 137 -1.75 -2.87 -12.53
C TRP A 137 -3.19 -2.68 -12.97
N ASN A 138 -4.05 -3.68 -12.76
CA ASN A 138 -5.46 -3.62 -13.16
C ASN A 138 -6.23 -2.62 -12.31
N SER A 139 -5.97 -2.60 -11.01
CA SER A 139 -6.61 -1.68 -10.06
C SER A 139 -6.30 -0.23 -10.40
N LEU A 140 -5.03 0.09 -10.71
CA LEU A 140 -4.62 1.44 -11.11
C LEU A 140 -5.19 1.83 -12.46
N ILE A 141 -5.20 0.93 -13.46
CA ILE A 141 -5.86 1.19 -14.75
C ILE A 141 -7.32 1.55 -14.56
N LYS A 142 -8.02 0.80 -13.71
CA LYS A 142 -9.43 1.05 -13.42
C LYS A 142 -9.63 2.35 -12.66
N ALA A 143 -8.83 2.61 -11.62
CA ALA A 143 -8.88 3.85 -10.85
C ALA A 143 -8.61 5.10 -11.72
N MET A 144 -7.69 5.00 -12.70
CA MET A 144 -7.47 6.05 -13.70
C MET A 144 -8.69 6.24 -14.59
N SER A 145 -9.26 5.16 -15.12
CA SER A 145 -10.43 5.22 -16.00
C SER A 145 -11.67 5.78 -15.30
N ASP A 146 -11.78 5.58 -14.00
CA ASP A 146 -12.91 6.07 -13.19
C ASP A 146 -12.69 7.50 -12.66
N GLY A 147 -11.53 8.11 -12.92
CA GLY A 147 -11.18 9.45 -12.40
C GLY A 147 -10.81 9.45 -10.91
N GLU A 148 -10.70 8.29 -10.27
CA GLU A 148 -10.50 8.19 -8.82
C GLU A 148 -9.09 8.66 -8.41
N LEU A 149 -8.11 8.47 -9.29
CA LEU A 149 -6.76 8.96 -9.01
C LEU A 149 -6.67 10.48 -8.95
N ASP A 150 -7.62 11.24 -9.50
CA ASP A 150 -7.66 12.70 -9.37
C ASP A 150 -7.79 13.15 -7.91
N HIS A 151 -8.42 12.33 -7.08
CA HIS A 151 -8.63 12.58 -5.67
C HIS A 151 -7.48 12.12 -4.76
N VAL A 152 -6.43 11.50 -5.33
CA VAL A 152 -5.28 10.99 -4.60
C VAL A 152 -4.12 12.00 -4.65
N LYS A 153 -3.56 12.34 -3.48
CA LYS A 153 -2.39 13.24 -3.36
C LYS A 153 -1.05 12.50 -3.38
N GLN A 154 -0.97 11.36 -2.69
CA GLN A 154 0.23 10.52 -2.65
C GLN A 154 -0.16 9.07 -2.93
N LEU A 155 0.65 8.41 -3.75
CA LEU A 155 0.46 7.04 -4.18
C LEU A 155 1.72 6.25 -3.86
N LEU A 156 1.61 5.27 -2.96
CA LEU A 156 2.70 4.42 -2.50
C LEU A 156 2.35 2.99 -2.92
N VAL A 157 3.10 2.42 -3.86
CA VAL A 157 2.73 1.13 -4.47
C VAL A 157 3.92 0.21 -4.48
N GLU A 158 3.73 -1.03 -4.03
CA GLU A 158 4.63 -2.12 -4.37
C GLU A 158 4.22 -2.75 -5.71
N PHE A 159 4.99 -2.49 -6.75
CA PHE A 159 4.74 -3.10 -8.05
C PHE A 159 5.33 -4.50 -8.14
N HIS A 160 4.44 -5.49 -8.10
CA HIS A 160 4.76 -6.88 -8.43
C HIS A 160 5.00 -7.04 -9.93
N SER A 161 6.22 -7.47 -10.27
CA SER A 161 6.76 -7.62 -11.63
C SER A 161 7.15 -9.06 -11.96
N TYR A 162 6.48 -10.06 -11.36
CA TYR A 162 6.71 -11.46 -11.69
C TYR A 162 5.80 -11.91 -12.85
N PHE A 163 6.38 -11.99 -14.04
CA PHE A 163 5.63 -12.33 -15.25
C PHE A 163 6.13 -13.63 -15.85
N SER A 164 5.20 -14.47 -16.31
CA SER A 164 5.53 -15.72 -17.00
C SER A 164 6.33 -15.46 -18.29
N GLU A 165 7.24 -16.38 -18.63
CA GLU A 165 8.12 -16.31 -19.81
C GLU A 165 7.35 -16.04 -21.12
N ALA A 166 6.13 -16.58 -21.24
CA ALA A 166 5.30 -16.47 -22.44
C ALA A 166 4.73 -15.06 -22.69
N SER A 167 4.84 -14.12 -21.74
CA SER A 167 4.11 -12.84 -21.77
C SER A 167 5.01 -11.59 -21.67
N LYS A 168 6.32 -11.77 -21.50
CA LYS A 168 7.24 -10.72 -21.02
C LYS A 168 7.10 -9.36 -21.70
N TRP A 169 7.08 -9.32 -23.04
CA TRP A 169 7.08 -8.04 -23.77
C TRP A 169 5.81 -7.21 -23.58
N ASN A 170 4.64 -7.85 -23.69
CA ASN A 170 3.36 -7.15 -23.51
C ASN A 170 3.21 -6.67 -22.08
N VAL A 171 3.70 -7.44 -21.11
CA VAL A 171 3.57 -7.07 -19.71
C VAL A 171 4.49 -5.92 -19.32
N HIS A 172 5.76 -5.92 -19.74
CA HIS A 172 6.64 -4.76 -19.52
C HIS A 172 6.11 -3.49 -20.20
N ARG A 173 5.56 -3.63 -21.42
CA ARG A 173 4.90 -2.50 -22.11
C ARG A 173 3.71 -1.98 -21.32
N ASN A 174 2.87 -2.87 -20.77
CA ASN A 174 1.72 -2.49 -19.97
C ASN A 174 2.13 -1.79 -18.67
N ALA A 175 3.16 -2.29 -17.99
CA ALA A 175 3.71 -1.66 -16.80
C ALA A 175 4.22 -0.24 -17.09
N LEU A 176 5.03 -0.07 -18.16
CA LEU A 176 5.51 1.24 -18.60
C LEU A 176 4.36 2.18 -18.98
N ASN A 177 3.30 1.66 -19.58
CA ASN A 177 2.10 2.45 -19.91
C ASN A 177 1.36 2.93 -18.65
N VAL A 178 1.26 2.09 -17.62
CA VAL A 178 0.69 2.50 -16.32
C VAL A 178 1.54 3.61 -15.69
N VAL A 179 2.85 3.43 -15.60
CA VAL A 179 3.76 4.46 -15.05
C VAL A 179 3.66 5.77 -15.83
N LYS A 180 3.66 5.70 -17.16
CA LYS A 180 3.47 6.88 -18.02
C LYS A 180 2.14 7.58 -17.72
N LYS A 181 1.03 6.85 -17.66
CA LYS A 181 -0.29 7.45 -17.37
C LYS A 181 -0.35 8.09 -15.98
N LEU A 182 0.29 7.50 -14.98
CA LEU A 182 0.42 8.12 -13.66
C LEU A 182 1.17 9.46 -13.76
N MET A 183 2.26 9.50 -14.54
CA MET A 183 2.99 10.75 -14.80
C MET A 183 2.15 11.78 -15.57
N ASP A 184 1.33 11.34 -16.54
CA ASP A 184 0.40 12.20 -17.28
C ASP A 184 -0.70 12.77 -16.35
N LEU A 185 -1.04 12.05 -15.27
CA LEU A 185 -1.90 12.53 -14.17
C LEU A 185 -1.13 13.35 -13.10
N ASN A 186 0.02 13.89 -13.47
CA ASN A 186 0.91 14.69 -12.64
C ASN A 186 1.48 14.02 -11.39
N PHE A 187 1.48 12.69 -11.31
CA PHE A 187 2.29 12.02 -10.30
C PHE A 187 3.78 12.11 -10.66
N ARG A 188 4.62 12.36 -9.67
CA ARG A 188 6.08 12.37 -9.78
C ARG A 188 6.66 11.43 -8.75
N ILE A 189 7.56 10.58 -9.21
CA ILE A 189 8.27 9.63 -8.35
C ILE A 189 9.26 10.43 -7.50
N PHE A 190 9.25 10.19 -6.19
CA PHE A 190 10.21 10.77 -5.26
C PHE A 190 11.04 9.72 -4.52
N SER A 191 10.59 8.45 -4.46
CA SER A 191 11.40 7.32 -4.01
C SER A 191 11.12 6.06 -4.83
N ILE A 192 12.17 5.25 -5.03
CA ILE A 192 12.10 3.89 -5.57
C ILE A 192 13.04 3.01 -4.77
N GLU A 193 12.53 1.92 -4.24
CA GLU A 193 13.29 0.95 -3.45
C GLU A 193 13.01 -0.47 -3.97
N LYS A 194 14.04 -1.32 -3.93
CA LYS A 194 13.87 -2.75 -4.20
C LYS A 194 13.29 -3.40 -2.95
N ASN A 195 12.20 -4.16 -3.08
CA ASN A 195 11.79 -4.99 -1.96
C ASN A 195 12.71 -6.22 -1.86
N ASN A 196 13.40 -6.33 -0.73
CA ASN A 196 14.33 -7.40 -0.42
C ASN A 196 13.65 -8.78 -0.31
N ALA A 197 12.34 -8.82 -0.01
CA ALA A 197 11.55 -10.05 0.04
C ALA A 197 11.39 -10.72 -1.34
N CYS A 198 11.51 -9.95 -2.43
CA CYS A 198 11.31 -10.44 -3.80
C CYS A 198 12.61 -10.61 -4.61
N ILE A 199 13.76 -10.65 -3.93
CA ILE A 199 15.07 -10.77 -4.59
C ILE A 199 15.30 -12.19 -5.13
N TYR A 200 15.91 -12.28 -6.30
CA TYR A 200 16.36 -13.54 -6.90
C TYR A 200 17.65 -13.36 -7.71
N ILE A 201 18.37 -14.47 -7.92
CA ILE A 201 19.53 -14.51 -8.80
C ILE A 201 19.07 -15.03 -10.17
N SER A 202 19.35 -14.28 -11.22
CA SER A 202 19.08 -14.70 -12.61
C SER A 202 20.07 -15.77 -13.09
N ASP A 203 19.75 -16.43 -14.21
CA ASP A 203 20.64 -17.39 -14.89
C ASP A 203 22.00 -16.79 -15.29
N ARG A 204 22.11 -15.46 -15.33
CA ARG A 204 23.35 -14.72 -15.61
C ARG A 204 24.09 -14.31 -14.34
N ASN A 205 23.73 -14.86 -13.18
CA ASN A 205 24.28 -14.53 -11.88
C ASN A 205 24.13 -13.05 -11.49
N ILE A 206 23.04 -12.41 -11.92
CA ILE A 206 22.70 -11.02 -11.59
C ILE A 206 21.63 -11.02 -10.50
N LEU A 207 21.85 -10.25 -9.43
CA LEU A 207 20.88 -10.01 -8.37
C LEU A 207 19.78 -9.06 -8.86
N LEU A 208 18.56 -9.58 -8.96
CA LEU A 208 17.38 -8.85 -9.43
C LEU A 208 16.28 -8.89 -8.36
N THR A 209 15.25 -8.06 -8.51
CA THR A 209 14.03 -8.15 -7.70
C THR A 209 12.81 -8.22 -8.60
N LYS A 210 11.78 -8.92 -8.14
CA LYS A 210 10.46 -8.97 -8.75
C LYS A 210 9.51 -7.90 -8.22
N CYS A 211 9.88 -7.16 -7.18
CA CYS A 211 8.99 -6.18 -6.55
C CYS A 211 9.75 -4.87 -6.28
N TYR A 212 9.09 -3.75 -6.57
CA TYR A 212 9.64 -2.40 -6.35
C TYR A 212 8.62 -1.56 -5.59
N ASN A 213 9.05 -1.01 -4.46
CA ASN A 213 8.32 0.05 -3.76
C ASN A 213 8.53 1.35 -4.55
N VAL A 214 7.44 1.94 -5.04
CA VAL A 214 7.46 3.18 -5.81
C VAL A 214 6.56 4.19 -5.11
N HIS A 215 7.17 5.28 -4.66
CA HIS A 215 6.45 6.35 -3.96
C HIS A 215 6.33 7.57 -4.86
N MET A 216 5.10 8.03 -5.04
CA MET A 216 4.74 9.11 -5.93
C MET A 216 3.92 10.18 -5.21
N VAL A 217 4.17 11.43 -5.56
CA VAL A 217 3.38 12.59 -5.12
C VAL A 217 2.77 13.27 -6.33
N LYS A 218 1.51 13.68 -6.23
CA LYS A 218 0.89 14.50 -7.25
C LYS A 218 1.36 15.94 -7.12
N VAL A 219 1.98 16.46 -8.18
CA VAL A 219 2.39 17.87 -8.26
C VAL A 219 1.32 18.65 -9.02
N SER A 220 0.86 19.75 -8.44
CA SER A 220 -0.07 20.70 -9.05
C SER A 220 0.58 22.06 -9.13
#